data_AF-A0A1Q8C3K3-F1
#
_entry.id   AF-A0A1Q8C3K3-F1
#
_cell.length_a   1.000
_cell.length_b   1.000
_cell.length_c   1.000
_cell.angle_alpha   90.00
_cell.angle_beta   90.00
_cell.angle_gamma   90.00
#
_symmetry.space_group_name_H-M   'P 1'
#
loop_
_entity.id
_entity.type
_entity.pdbx_description
1 polymer ?
#
loop_
_entity_poly.entity_id
_entity_poly.type
_entity_poly.pdbx_seq_one_letter_code
_entity_poly.pdbx_strand_id
1 'polypeptide(L)'
;MAGLRLVRALVLGAGWVGGLTGAAYGLLSGQSRRARTIIGKARGLPLNADGVYLPDGRGPVADEPAEVLSFMVLGDSLAAGLGAETPCRLPGVILARGLAARSGRPVRLTTHAMSGSRTTDLAAQVDLALIDPPELVFVIVGGNDVTTRKRVRTSAEALGRHVCRLMREGSTVVVGTCPDLDIIQPIPQPLRTVASRWGLALARAQRRELIRVGAHPVSVAALISPEFRRRPRELFSEDRFHPNGAGYELAAKVMLGPLCDAAGLSGRGELTHR
;
A
#
# COMPACT_ATOMS: atom_id res chain seq x y z
N MET A 1 -16.53 59.14 -9.01
CA MET A 1 -16.46 58.08 -10.06
C MET A 1 -15.35 57.04 -9.87
N ALA A 2 -14.42 57.18 -8.91
CA ALA A 2 -13.32 56.22 -8.70
C ALA A 2 -13.73 54.90 -7.99
N GLY A 3 -14.68 54.93 -7.06
CA GLY A 3 -15.10 53.75 -6.29
C GLY A 3 -15.78 52.65 -7.11
N LEU A 4 -16.55 53.01 -8.15
CA LEU A 4 -17.27 52.05 -8.99
C LEU A 4 -16.32 51.25 -9.93
N ARG A 5 -15.18 51.85 -10.31
CA ARG A 5 -14.14 51.19 -11.11
C ARG A 5 -13.35 50.17 -10.27
N LEU A 6 -13.08 50.48 -9.01
CA LEU A 6 -12.38 49.58 -8.08
C LEU A 6 -13.21 48.34 -7.71
N VAL A 7 -14.52 48.54 -7.47
CA VAL A 7 -15.47 47.43 -7.20
C VAL A 7 -15.64 46.52 -8.42
N ARG A 8 -15.73 47.09 -9.64
CA ARG A 8 -15.78 46.29 -10.88
C ARG A 8 -14.48 45.49 -11.11
N ALA A 9 -13.31 46.06 -10.84
CA ALA A 9 -12.03 45.36 -10.95
C ALA A 9 -11.90 44.20 -9.95
N LEU A 10 -12.37 44.38 -8.71
CA LEU A 10 -12.41 43.32 -7.68
C LEU A 10 -13.39 42.20 -8.01
N VAL A 11 -14.60 42.53 -8.49
CA VAL A 11 -15.61 41.54 -8.91
C VAL A 11 -15.14 40.77 -10.14
N LEU A 12 -14.51 41.44 -11.11
CA LEU A 12 -13.90 40.77 -12.26
C LEU A 12 -12.73 39.88 -11.80
N GLY A 13 -11.81 40.37 -10.98
CA GLY A 13 -10.67 39.59 -10.46
C GLY A 13 -11.10 38.35 -9.65
N ALA A 14 -12.11 38.48 -8.79
CA ALA A 14 -12.70 37.37 -8.06
C ALA A 14 -13.41 36.37 -8.99
N GLY A 15 -14.08 36.86 -10.04
CA GLY A 15 -14.71 36.03 -11.08
C GLY A 15 -13.70 35.24 -11.91
N TRP A 16 -12.54 35.80 -12.24
CA TRP A 16 -11.47 35.11 -12.95
C TRP A 16 -10.79 34.04 -12.09
N VAL A 17 -10.44 34.36 -10.84
CA VAL A 17 -9.86 33.39 -9.90
C VAL A 17 -10.85 32.28 -9.56
N GLY A 18 -12.12 32.62 -9.30
CA GLY A 18 -13.19 31.66 -9.06
C GLY A 18 -13.49 30.79 -10.28
N GLY A 19 -13.52 31.37 -11.48
CA GLY A 19 -13.75 30.69 -12.76
C GLY A 19 -12.62 29.72 -13.13
N LEU A 20 -11.36 30.12 -12.98
CA LEU A 20 -10.19 29.26 -13.22
C LEU A 20 -10.11 28.11 -12.20
N THR A 21 -10.40 28.40 -10.93
CA THR A 21 -10.45 27.37 -9.87
C THR A 21 -11.58 26.38 -10.11
N GLY A 22 -12.75 26.86 -10.51
CA GLY A 22 -13.91 26.04 -10.87
C GLY A 22 -13.67 25.16 -12.10
N ALA A 23 -13.07 25.71 -13.15
CA ALA A 23 -12.73 24.97 -14.37
C ALA A 23 -11.67 23.88 -14.10
N ALA A 24 -10.62 24.20 -13.34
CA ALA A 24 -9.60 23.23 -12.94
C ALA A 24 -10.19 22.11 -12.07
N TYR A 25 -11.04 22.47 -11.10
CA TYR A 25 -11.74 21.50 -10.26
C TYR A 25 -12.67 20.58 -11.07
N GLY A 26 -13.40 21.16 -12.03
CA GLY A 26 -14.27 20.43 -12.95
C GLY A 26 -13.49 19.43 -13.80
N LEU A 27 -12.37 19.86 -14.39
CA LEU A 27 -11.48 19.01 -15.18
C LEU A 27 -10.96 17.82 -14.36
N LEU A 28 -10.37 18.07 -13.19
CA LEU A 28 -9.82 17.03 -12.32
C LEU A 28 -10.90 16.04 -11.85
N SER A 29 -12.09 16.53 -11.55
CA SER A 29 -13.22 15.69 -11.12
C SER A 29 -13.78 14.85 -12.28
N GLY A 30 -13.82 15.40 -13.50
CA GLY A 30 -14.15 14.65 -14.71
C GLY A 30 -13.14 13.54 -15.00
N GLN A 31 -11.85 13.84 -14.88
CA GLN A 31 -10.75 12.89 -15.04
C GLN A 31 -10.81 11.74 -14.02
N SER A 32 -11.11 12.06 -12.76
CA SER A 32 -11.29 11.06 -11.70
C SER A 32 -12.43 10.10 -12.00
N ARG A 33 -13.58 10.63 -12.47
CA ARG A 33 -14.75 9.82 -12.85
C ARG A 33 -14.41 8.86 -14.00
N ARG A 34 -13.76 9.37 -15.05
CA ARG A 34 -13.34 8.56 -16.20
C ARG A 34 -12.35 7.47 -15.81
N ALA A 35 -11.36 7.80 -14.96
CA ALA A 35 -10.41 6.82 -14.45
C ALA A 35 -11.12 5.70 -13.68
N ARG A 36 -12.08 6.03 -12.81
CA ARG A 36 -12.88 5.02 -12.08
C ARG A 36 -13.68 4.09 -12.99
N THR A 37 -14.17 4.59 -14.12
CA THR A 37 -14.86 3.73 -15.11
C THR A 37 -13.90 2.76 -15.80
N ILE A 38 -12.66 3.18 -16.08
CA ILE A 38 -11.64 2.34 -16.73
C ILE A 38 -11.09 1.30 -15.75
N ILE A 39 -10.79 1.70 -14.52
CA ILE A 39 -10.27 0.81 -13.46
C ILE A 39 -11.36 -0.19 -13.04
N GLY A 40 -12.63 0.23 -13.03
CA GLY A 40 -13.75 -0.62 -12.65
C GLY A 40 -13.80 -0.90 -11.15
N LYS A 41 -14.69 -1.83 -10.77
CA LYS A 41 -14.74 -2.42 -9.42
C LYS A 41 -14.18 -3.83 -9.48
N ALA A 42 -13.54 -4.28 -8.41
CA ALA A 42 -13.15 -5.68 -8.27
C ALA A 42 -14.36 -6.60 -8.55
N ARG A 43 -14.17 -7.61 -9.39
CA ARG A 43 -15.18 -8.60 -9.75
C ARG A 43 -14.78 -9.94 -9.13
N GLY A 44 -15.75 -10.66 -8.59
CA GLY A 44 -15.54 -11.96 -7.94
C GLY A 44 -15.22 -11.87 -6.46
N LEU A 45 -15.14 -13.03 -5.81
CA LEU A 45 -14.67 -13.15 -4.43
C LEU A 45 -13.16 -12.87 -4.38
N PRO A 46 -12.66 -12.21 -3.33
CA PRO A 46 -11.22 -12.04 -3.16
C PRO A 46 -10.55 -13.40 -3.09
N LEU A 47 -9.43 -13.56 -3.80
CA LEU A 47 -8.59 -14.74 -3.65
C LEU A 47 -8.05 -14.78 -2.22
N ASN A 48 -8.04 -15.96 -1.61
CA ASN A 48 -7.45 -16.21 -0.32
C ASN A 48 -6.59 -17.48 -0.40
N ALA A 49 -5.41 -17.42 0.22
CA ALA A 49 -4.57 -18.57 0.47
C ALA A 49 -3.81 -18.34 1.79
N ASP A 50 -4.52 -17.87 2.81
CA ASP A 50 -3.99 -17.83 4.17
C ASP A 50 -3.77 -19.26 4.68
N GLY A 51 -2.90 -19.41 5.69
CA GLY A 51 -2.49 -20.71 6.22
C GLY A 51 -0.97 -20.82 6.36
N VAL A 52 -0.49 -22.05 6.58
CA VAL A 52 0.93 -22.29 6.91
C VAL A 52 1.76 -22.61 5.66
N TYR A 53 2.86 -21.88 5.51
CA TYR A 53 3.84 -22.06 4.44
C TYR A 53 5.14 -22.65 5.00
N LEU A 54 5.64 -23.71 4.37
CA LEU A 54 6.83 -24.43 4.81
C LEU A 54 8.10 -23.89 4.13
N PRO A 55 9.29 -24.04 4.75
CA PRO A 55 10.57 -23.62 4.17
C PRO A 55 10.91 -24.28 2.83
N ASP A 56 10.36 -25.47 2.55
CA ASP A 56 10.54 -26.20 1.29
C ASP A 56 9.66 -25.67 0.13
N GLY A 57 8.89 -24.61 0.38
CA GLY A 57 8.03 -23.95 -0.61
C GLY A 57 6.60 -24.50 -0.70
N ARG A 58 6.27 -25.57 0.05
CA ARG A 58 4.89 -26.06 0.15
C ARG A 58 4.02 -25.13 0.98
N GLY A 59 2.72 -25.11 0.69
CA GLY A 59 1.71 -24.38 1.46
C GLY A 59 0.64 -23.70 0.60
N PRO A 60 -0.54 -23.40 1.18
CA PRO A 60 -0.86 -23.60 2.60
C PRO A 60 -1.06 -25.09 2.94
N VAL A 61 -0.50 -25.56 4.06
CA VAL A 61 -0.70 -26.92 4.57
C VAL A 61 -1.86 -26.97 5.57
N ALA A 62 -2.54 -28.11 5.67
CA ALA A 62 -3.69 -28.28 6.56
C ALA A 62 -3.28 -28.41 8.04
N ASP A 63 -2.22 -29.17 8.31
CA ASP A 63 -1.73 -29.37 9.66
C ASP A 63 -0.72 -28.29 10.04
N GLU A 64 -1.03 -27.59 11.12
CA GLU A 64 -0.16 -26.57 11.67
C GLU A 64 0.98 -27.18 12.49
N PRO A 65 2.26 -26.92 12.15
CA PRO A 65 3.39 -27.27 12.99
C PRO A 65 3.32 -26.57 14.36
N ALA A 66 3.92 -27.20 15.38
CA ALA A 66 3.90 -26.66 16.75
C ALA A 66 4.58 -25.29 16.90
N GLU A 67 5.59 -24.99 16.06
CA GLU A 67 6.32 -23.73 16.09
C GLU A 67 6.30 -23.10 14.70
N VAL A 68 5.65 -21.94 14.60
CA VAL A 68 5.54 -21.15 13.37
C VAL A 68 5.97 -19.71 13.65
N LEU A 69 6.34 -18.98 12.60
CA LEU A 69 6.40 -17.52 12.64
C LEU A 69 5.02 -16.98 12.24
N SER A 70 4.34 -16.27 13.12
CA SER A 70 3.04 -15.66 12.80
C SER A 70 3.23 -14.35 12.03
N PHE A 71 2.70 -14.32 10.80
CA PHE A 71 2.83 -13.20 9.86
C PHE A 71 1.46 -12.72 9.40
N MET A 72 1.19 -11.42 9.55
CA MET A 72 -0.09 -10.84 9.15
C MET A 72 0.07 -9.71 8.12
N VAL A 73 -0.86 -9.67 7.16
CA VAL A 73 -0.91 -8.62 6.15
C VAL A 73 -2.18 -7.77 6.32
N LEU A 74 -1.98 -6.47 6.52
CA LEU A 74 -3.04 -5.46 6.66
C LEU A 74 -2.92 -4.42 5.55
N GLY A 75 -4.03 -3.76 5.20
CA GLY A 75 -4.00 -2.70 4.21
C GLY A 75 -5.20 -2.59 3.30
N ASP A 76 -4.92 -2.03 2.13
CA ASP A 76 -5.88 -1.80 1.05
C ASP A 76 -5.87 -2.91 -0.02
N SER A 77 -6.27 -2.58 -1.25
CA SER A 77 -6.32 -3.52 -2.36
C SER A 77 -4.96 -4.09 -2.75
N LEU A 78 -3.86 -3.35 -2.53
CA LEU A 78 -2.50 -3.85 -2.78
C LEU A 78 -2.14 -4.94 -1.78
N ALA A 79 -2.48 -4.74 -0.50
CA ALA A 79 -2.26 -5.74 0.54
C ALA A 79 -3.14 -6.99 0.33
N ALA A 80 -4.38 -6.79 -0.12
CA ALA A 80 -5.31 -7.87 -0.46
C ALA A 80 -4.94 -8.61 -1.77
N GLY A 81 -3.95 -8.12 -2.53
CA GLY A 81 -3.50 -8.76 -3.76
C GLY A 81 -4.44 -8.61 -4.95
N LEU A 82 -5.26 -7.55 -5.00
CA LEU A 82 -6.14 -7.30 -6.13
C LEU A 82 -5.33 -7.22 -7.43
N GLY A 83 -5.76 -7.91 -8.49
CA GLY A 83 -5.04 -8.01 -9.75
C GLY A 83 -4.10 -9.22 -9.86
N ALA A 84 -3.81 -9.93 -8.75
CA ALA A 84 -3.15 -11.23 -8.82
C ALA A 84 -4.06 -12.25 -9.50
N GLU A 85 -3.48 -13.05 -10.39
CA GLU A 85 -4.25 -13.97 -11.24
C GLU A 85 -4.58 -15.28 -10.52
N THR A 86 -3.78 -15.66 -9.52
CA THR A 86 -3.92 -16.91 -8.76
C THR A 86 -3.60 -16.71 -7.29
N PRO A 87 -4.13 -17.55 -6.37
CA PRO A 87 -3.87 -17.41 -4.94
C PRO A 87 -2.38 -17.46 -4.58
N CYS A 88 -1.58 -18.27 -5.29
CA CYS A 88 -0.13 -18.36 -5.05
C CYS A 88 0.66 -17.11 -5.46
N ARG A 89 0.03 -16.18 -6.20
CA ARG A 89 0.60 -14.90 -6.62
C ARG A 89 0.15 -13.73 -5.76
N LEU A 90 -0.60 -13.99 -4.68
CA LEU A 90 -0.95 -12.98 -3.70
C LEU A 90 0.31 -12.47 -2.98
N PRO A 91 0.42 -11.17 -2.69
CA PRO A 91 1.61 -10.59 -2.08
C PRO A 91 1.90 -11.18 -0.69
N GLY A 92 0.87 -11.41 0.13
CA GLY A 92 1.02 -12.08 1.42
C GLY A 92 1.62 -13.48 1.29
N VAL A 93 1.19 -14.25 0.28
CA VAL A 93 1.70 -15.60 0.01
C VAL A 93 3.14 -15.59 -0.47
N ILE A 94 3.48 -14.69 -1.40
CA ILE A 94 4.86 -14.56 -1.90
C ILE A 94 5.80 -14.17 -0.74
N LEU A 95 5.37 -13.24 0.12
CA LEU A 95 6.13 -12.82 1.30
C LEU A 95 6.25 -13.94 2.33
N ALA A 96 5.18 -14.65 2.65
CA ALA A 96 5.18 -15.76 3.61
C ALA A 96 6.13 -16.89 3.16
N ARG A 97 6.11 -17.26 1.88
CA ARG A 97 7.06 -18.23 1.31
C ARG A 97 8.51 -17.75 1.39
N GLY A 98 8.75 -16.48 1.07
CA GLY A 98 10.08 -15.88 1.19
C GLY A 98 10.60 -15.87 2.63
N LEU A 99 9.72 -15.55 3.59
CA LEU A 99 10.01 -15.58 5.02
C LEU A 99 10.27 -17.00 5.52
N ALA A 100 9.48 -17.98 5.10
CA ALA A 100 9.65 -19.38 5.49
C ALA A 100 11.00 -19.92 4.99
N ALA A 101 11.31 -19.64 3.71
CA ALA A 101 12.59 -20.03 3.12
C ALA A 101 13.79 -19.35 3.81
N ARG A 102 13.68 -18.08 4.21
CA ARG A 102 14.79 -17.35 4.85
C ARG A 102 14.96 -17.68 6.33
N SER A 103 13.86 -17.92 7.04
CA SER A 103 13.88 -18.23 8.47
C SER A 103 14.20 -19.70 8.76
N GLY A 104 13.93 -20.60 7.80
CA GLY A 104 13.93 -22.04 8.04
C GLY A 104 12.78 -22.49 8.96
N ARG A 105 11.84 -21.61 9.28
CA ARG A 105 10.65 -21.87 10.10
C ARG A 105 9.40 -21.88 9.22
N PRO A 106 8.39 -22.71 9.50
CA PRO A 106 7.06 -22.52 8.93
C PRO A 106 6.51 -21.13 9.25
N VAL A 107 5.79 -20.51 8.30
CA VAL A 107 5.18 -19.18 8.46
C VAL A 107 3.66 -19.32 8.35
N ARG A 108 2.93 -18.93 9.39
CA ARG A 108 1.47 -18.82 9.35
C ARG A 108 1.11 -17.45 8.81
N LEU A 109 0.52 -17.39 7.62
CA LEU A 109 -0.01 -16.17 7.01
C LEU A 109 -1.48 -15.97 7.38
N THR A 110 -1.82 -14.77 7.85
CA THR A 110 -3.20 -14.31 7.98
C THR A 110 -3.36 -12.96 7.27
N THR A 111 -4.44 -12.76 6.51
CA THR A 111 -4.70 -11.51 5.79
C THR A 111 -6.01 -10.89 6.24
N HIS A 112 -5.94 -9.65 6.73
CA HIS A 112 -7.13 -8.82 7.04
C HIS A 112 -7.24 -7.60 6.14
N ALA A 113 -6.40 -7.51 5.10
CA ALA A 113 -6.46 -6.46 4.12
C ALA A 113 -7.81 -6.41 3.40
N MET A 114 -8.30 -5.19 3.14
CA MET A 114 -9.59 -4.98 2.50
C MET A 114 -9.46 -4.00 1.35
N SER A 115 -9.92 -4.42 0.17
CA SER A 115 -9.95 -3.56 -1.00
C SER A 115 -10.76 -2.29 -0.74
N GLY A 116 -10.20 -1.14 -1.09
CA GLY A 116 -10.81 0.16 -0.87
C GLY A 116 -10.57 0.77 0.53
N SER A 117 -9.92 0.06 1.46
CA SER A 117 -9.58 0.62 2.77
C SER A 117 -8.72 1.87 2.66
N ARG A 118 -9.07 2.88 3.46
CA ARG A 118 -8.24 4.04 3.75
C ARG A 118 -7.48 3.79 5.04
N THR A 119 -6.49 4.63 5.33
CA THR A 119 -5.72 4.53 6.57
C THR A 119 -6.60 4.56 7.83
N THR A 120 -7.71 5.31 7.83
CA THR A 120 -8.67 5.35 8.95
C THR A 120 -9.48 4.08 9.12
N ASP A 121 -9.64 3.29 8.05
CA ASP A 121 -10.41 2.04 8.07
C ASP A 121 -9.56 0.88 8.63
N LEU A 122 -8.24 1.07 8.80
CA LEU A 122 -7.36 0.09 9.43
C LEU A 122 -7.74 -0.23 10.87
N ALA A 123 -8.53 0.62 11.55
CA ALA A 123 -8.98 0.37 12.91
C ALA A 123 -9.54 -1.06 13.09
N ALA A 124 -10.49 -1.46 12.23
CA ALA A 124 -11.12 -2.76 12.31
C ALA A 124 -10.14 -3.92 11.99
N GLN A 125 -9.23 -3.71 11.02
CA GLN A 125 -8.22 -4.72 10.69
C GLN A 125 -7.22 -4.92 11.84
N VAL A 126 -6.84 -3.84 12.52
CA VAL A 126 -6.01 -3.89 13.73
C VAL A 126 -6.77 -4.57 14.87
N ASP A 127 -8.06 -4.25 15.07
CA ASP A 127 -8.86 -4.89 16.11
C ASP A 127 -8.91 -6.42 15.92
N LEU A 128 -9.04 -6.89 14.68
CA LEU A 128 -8.95 -8.33 14.35
C LEU A 128 -7.54 -8.89 14.60
N ALA A 129 -6.50 -8.15 14.19
CA ALA A 129 -5.11 -8.56 14.42
C ALA A 129 -4.76 -8.74 15.89
N LEU A 130 -5.40 -7.97 16.78
CA LEU A 130 -5.14 -8.02 18.21
C LEU A 130 -5.87 -9.17 18.93
N ILE A 131 -6.74 -9.92 18.26
CA ILE A 131 -7.36 -11.15 18.81
C ILE A 131 -6.30 -12.23 18.99
N ASP A 132 -5.39 -12.34 18.02
CA ASP A 132 -4.21 -13.23 18.04
C ASP A 132 -3.01 -12.45 17.50
N PRO A 133 -2.32 -11.65 18.34
CA PRO A 133 -1.26 -10.76 17.91
C PRO A 133 -0.11 -11.49 17.20
N PRO A 134 0.20 -11.15 15.93
CA PRO A 134 1.28 -11.79 15.19
C PRO A 134 2.65 -11.27 15.62
N GLU A 135 3.70 -12.08 15.42
CA GLU A 135 5.10 -11.67 15.59
C GLU A 135 5.48 -10.58 14.58
N LEU A 136 5.02 -10.71 13.33
CA LEU A 136 5.36 -9.82 12.23
C LEU A 136 4.11 -9.32 11.49
N VAL A 137 4.03 -8.02 11.25
CA VAL A 137 2.95 -7.40 10.46
C VAL A 137 3.53 -6.64 9.28
N PHE A 138 2.99 -6.89 8.09
CA PHE A 138 3.19 -6.04 6.93
C PHE A 138 1.94 -5.19 6.67
N VAL A 139 2.13 -3.88 6.55
CA VAL A 139 1.06 -2.93 6.22
C VAL A 139 1.38 -2.23 4.90
N ILE A 140 0.42 -2.17 3.98
CA ILE A 140 0.48 -1.23 2.85
C ILE A 140 -0.87 -0.55 2.66
N VAL A 141 -0.88 0.78 2.82
CA VAL A 141 -2.07 1.62 2.68
C VAL A 141 -1.68 3.03 2.25
N GLY A 142 -2.58 3.68 1.51
CA GLY A 142 -2.48 5.12 1.24
C GLY A 142 -2.96 5.51 -0.15
N GLY A 143 -3.07 4.56 -1.07
CA GLY A 143 -3.63 4.82 -2.40
C GLY A 143 -5.04 5.42 -2.29
N ASN A 144 -5.88 4.85 -1.43
CA ASN A 144 -7.25 5.35 -1.21
C ASN A 144 -7.31 6.67 -0.45
N ASP A 145 -6.34 6.98 0.41
CA ASP A 145 -6.25 8.30 1.06
C ASP A 145 -6.04 9.41 0.01
N VAL A 146 -5.22 9.16 -1.01
CA VAL A 146 -5.02 10.11 -2.11
C VAL A 146 -6.26 10.22 -2.99
N THR A 147 -6.85 9.10 -3.41
CA THR A 147 -8.04 9.13 -4.30
C THR A 147 -9.28 9.72 -3.62
N THR A 148 -9.37 9.63 -2.29
CA THR A 148 -10.44 10.24 -1.47
C THR A 148 -10.04 11.60 -0.88
N ARG A 149 -8.86 12.12 -1.23
CA ARG A 149 -8.40 13.48 -0.88
C ARG A 149 -8.28 13.72 0.63
N LYS A 150 -7.87 12.71 1.40
CA LYS A 150 -7.63 12.82 2.85
C LYS A 150 -6.41 13.69 3.14
N ARG A 151 -6.51 14.49 4.21
CA ARG A 151 -5.39 15.33 4.66
C ARG A 151 -4.18 14.45 5.00
N VAL A 152 -3.04 14.72 4.36
CA VAL A 152 -1.79 13.96 4.52
C VAL A 152 -1.43 13.73 5.99
N ARG A 153 -1.47 14.81 6.79
CA ARG A 153 -1.17 14.76 8.22
C ARG A 153 -2.10 13.80 8.97
N THR A 154 -3.40 13.91 8.74
CA THR A 154 -4.40 13.07 9.39
C THR A 154 -4.19 11.59 9.08
N SER A 155 -3.91 11.26 7.81
CA SER A 155 -3.61 9.88 7.41
C SER A 155 -2.32 9.37 8.05
N ALA A 156 -1.23 10.14 8.00
CA ALA A 156 0.05 9.72 8.60
C ALA A 156 -0.03 9.53 10.12
N GLU A 157 -0.68 10.45 10.85
CA GLU A 157 -0.89 10.33 12.29
C GLU A 157 -1.79 9.13 12.65
N ALA A 158 -2.83 8.88 11.84
CA ALA A 158 -3.67 7.69 12.02
C ALA A 158 -2.89 6.40 11.84
N LEU A 159 -2.06 6.31 10.78
CA LEU A 159 -1.17 5.16 10.57
C LEU A 159 -0.24 4.95 11.77
N GLY A 160 0.40 6.01 12.27
CA GLY A 160 1.23 5.93 13.46
C GLY A 160 0.50 5.37 14.68
N ARG A 161 -0.75 5.81 14.92
CA ARG A 161 -1.58 5.26 16.01
C ARG A 161 -1.89 3.78 15.84
N HIS A 162 -2.26 3.35 14.63
CA HIS A 162 -2.54 1.93 14.35
C HIS A 162 -1.30 1.05 14.56
N VAL A 163 -0.15 1.51 14.07
CA VAL A 163 1.13 0.82 14.23
C VAL A 163 1.56 0.76 15.69
N CYS A 164 1.41 1.83 16.46
CA CYS A 164 1.67 1.80 17.91
C CYS A 164 0.81 0.77 18.65
N ARG A 165 -0.46 0.59 18.24
CA ARG A 165 -1.34 -0.40 18.87
C ARG A 165 -0.82 -1.81 18.66
N LEU A 166 -0.42 -2.16 17.44
CA LEU A 166 0.17 -3.47 17.12
C LEU A 166 1.47 -3.70 17.89
N MET A 167 2.37 -2.71 17.90
CA MET A 167 3.67 -2.85 18.57
C MET A 167 3.57 -2.96 20.10
N ARG A 168 2.53 -2.39 20.71
CA ARG A 168 2.28 -2.55 22.16
C ARG A 168 1.94 -3.98 22.55
N GLU A 169 1.37 -4.76 21.63
CA GLU A 169 1.07 -6.18 21.82
C GLU A 169 2.21 -7.09 21.34
N GLY A 170 3.39 -6.53 21.07
CA GLY A 170 4.61 -7.29 20.75
C GLY A 170 4.88 -7.50 19.25
N SER A 171 4.00 -7.05 18.36
CA SER A 171 4.22 -7.19 16.92
C SER A 171 5.35 -6.28 16.40
N THR A 172 6.22 -6.81 15.54
CA THR A 172 7.12 -5.98 14.74
C THR A 172 6.43 -5.58 13.45
N VAL A 173 6.44 -4.28 13.10
CA VAL A 173 5.64 -3.76 11.98
C VAL A 173 6.50 -3.15 10.88
N VAL A 174 6.38 -3.72 9.69
CA VAL A 174 6.96 -3.19 8.44
C VAL A 174 5.87 -2.56 7.60
N VAL A 175 6.12 -1.37 7.08
CA VAL A 175 5.11 -0.62 6.33
C VAL A 175 5.62 -0.20 4.95
N GLY A 176 4.96 -0.69 3.91
CA GLY A 176 5.06 -0.15 2.56
C GLY A 176 4.38 1.22 2.49
N THR A 177 5.17 2.30 2.44
CA THR A 177 4.62 3.66 2.31
C THR A 177 3.88 3.85 0.97
N CYS A 178 3.02 4.87 0.91
CA CYS A 178 2.15 5.13 -0.24
C CYS A 178 2.93 5.07 -1.57
N PRO A 179 2.44 4.32 -2.57
CA PRO A 179 3.06 4.27 -3.88
C PRO A 179 2.94 5.62 -4.60
N ASP A 180 3.80 5.84 -5.58
CA ASP A 180 3.67 6.97 -6.51
C ASP A 180 2.54 6.67 -7.49
N LEU A 181 1.56 7.55 -7.61
CA LEU A 181 0.46 7.40 -8.56
C LEU A 181 0.82 7.84 -9.98
N ASP A 182 2.02 8.37 -10.23
CA ASP A 182 2.48 8.70 -11.58
C ASP A 182 2.57 7.47 -12.51
N ILE A 183 2.78 6.28 -11.95
CA ILE A 183 2.86 5.04 -12.72
C ILE A 183 1.50 4.54 -13.21
N ILE A 184 0.41 5.13 -12.74
CA ILE A 184 -0.96 4.67 -13.02
C ILE A 184 -1.46 5.29 -14.33
N GLN A 185 -1.37 4.53 -15.41
CA GLN A 185 -1.70 5.00 -16.76
C GLN A 185 -3.17 5.44 -16.96
N PRO A 186 -4.18 4.76 -16.36
CA PRO A 186 -5.58 5.18 -16.47
C PRO A 186 -5.89 6.57 -15.91
N ILE A 187 -5.01 7.13 -15.06
CA ILE A 187 -5.17 8.48 -14.55
C ILE A 187 -4.61 9.45 -15.61
N PRO A 188 -5.46 10.31 -16.22
CA PRO A 188 -5.00 11.26 -17.23
C PRO A 188 -4.29 12.47 -16.60
N GLN A 189 -3.57 13.23 -17.42
CA GLN A 189 -2.99 14.52 -17.01
C GLN A 189 -4.04 15.64 -17.13
N PRO A 190 -4.10 16.61 -16.20
CA PRO A 190 -3.11 16.88 -15.14
C PRO A 190 -3.36 16.15 -13.81
N LEU A 191 -4.47 15.39 -13.68
CA LEU A 191 -4.82 14.71 -12.43
C LEU A 191 -3.71 13.78 -11.93
N ARG A 192 -3.03 13.07 -12.83
CA ARG A 192 -1.94 12.16 -12.47
C ARG A 192 -0.78 12.86 -11.77
N THR A 193 -0.37 14.04 -12.26
CA THR A 193 0.66 14.85 -11.60
C THR A 193 0.23 15.30 -10.21
N VAL A 194 -1.03 15.71 -10.05
CA VAL A 194 -1.57 16.12 -8.74
C VAL A 194 -1.61 14.93 -7.77
N ALA A 195 -2.08 13.77 -8.24
CA ALA A 195 -2.16 12.54 -7.46
C ALA A 195 -0.77 12.04 -7.05
N SER A 196 0.22 12.08 -7.96
CA SER A 196 1.61 11.75 -7.68
C SER A 196 2.20 12.65 -6.59
N ARG A 197 2.07 13.98 -6.72
CA ARG A 197 2.56 14.93 -5.71
C ARG A 197 1.95 14.67 -4.34
N TRP A 198 0.64 14.40 -4.30
CA TRP A 198 -0.05 14.05 -3.06
C TRP A 198 0.45 12.71 -2.49
N GLY A 199 0.51 11.65 -3.29
CA GLY A 199 0.99 10.34 -2.86
C GLY A 199 2.41 10.38 -2.31
N LEU A 200 3.32 11.09 -3.00
CA LEU A 200 4.68 11.29 -2.52
C LEU A 200 4.75 12.16 -1.25
N ALA A 201 3.85 13.14 -1.08
CA ALA A 201 3.75 13.89 0.17
C ALA A 201 3.25 13.01 1.33
N LEU A 202 2.27 12.13 1.06
CA LEU A 202 1.76 11.15 2.02
C LEU A 202 2.84 10.15 2.40
N ALA A 203 3.56 9.56 1.44
CA ALA A 203 4.64 8.61 1.70
C ALA A 203 5.73 9.21 2.61
N ARG A 204 6.12 10.47 2.37
CA ARG A 204 7.08 11.19 3.23
C ARG A 204 6.54 11.41 4.64
N ALA A 205 5.26 11.74 4.78
CA ALA A 205 4.64 11.93 6.09
C ALA A 205 4.49 10.61 6.85
N GLN A 206 4.05 9.54 6.19
CA GLN A 206 4.02 8.19 6.75
C GLN A 206 5.41 7.77 7.23
N ARG A 207 6.45 7.93 6.40
CA ARG A 207 7.84 7.60 6.80
C ARG A 207 8.26 8.33 8.08
N ARG A 208 8.02 9.64 8.19
CA ARG A 208 8.35 10.40 9.40
C ARG A 208 7.63 9.88 10.63
N GLU A 209 6.33 9.61 10.52
CA GLU A 209 5.55 9.08 11.64
C GLU A 209 5.98 7.68 12.04
N LEU A 210 6.26 6.81 11.07
CA LEU A 210 6.70 5.44 11.31
C LEU A 210 8.06 5.40 12.02
N ILE A 211 9.01 6.24 11.59
CA ILE A 211 10.30 6.39 12.29
C ILE A 211 10.08 6.88 13.73
N ARG A 212 9.20 7.86 13.94
CA ARG A 212 8.91 8.41 15.27
C ARG A 212 8.37 7.34 16.24
N VAL A 213 7.59 6.38 15.74
CA VAL A 213 7.01 5.31 16.56
C VAL A 213 7.85 4.04 16.62
N GLY A 214 9.03 4.03 15.96
CA GLY A 214 9.95 2.88 15.96
C GLY A 214 9.60 1.76 14.99
N ALA A 215 8.74 2.01 14.00
CA ALA A 215 8.39 1.02 12.97
C ALA A 215 9.33 1.09 11.76
N HIS A 216 9.18 0.14 10.83
CA HIS A 216 10.09 -0.01 9.68
C HIS A 216 9.45 0.45 8.35
N PRO A 217 9.61 1.71 7.92
CA PRO A 217 9.05 2.19 6.66
C PRO A 217 9.89 1.79 5.45
N VAL A 218 9.24 1.19 4.45
CA VAL A 218 9.81 0.89 3.13
C VAL A 218 9.25 1.84 2.08
N SER A 219 10.15 2.46 1.31
CA SER A 219 9.80 3.44 0.28
C SER A 219 9.37 2.76 -1.04
N VAL A 220 8.15 2.21 -1.07
CA VAL A 220 7.54 1.55 -2.25
C VAL A 220 7.70 2.41 -3.52
N ALA A 221 7.34 3.69 -3.46
CA ALA A 221 7.46 4.61 -4.59
C ALA A 221 8.88 4.70 -5.17
N ALA A 222 9.90 4.79 -4.31
CA ALA A 222 11.28 4.91 -4.78
C ALA A 222 11.79 3.61 -5.40
N LEU A 223 11.40 2.47 -4.83
CA LEU A 223 11.99 1.17 -5.14
C LEU A 223 11.27 0.44 -6.28
N ILE A 224 9.98 0.71 -6.48
CA ILE A 224 9.14 -0.05 -7.41
C ILE A 224 8.73 0.78 -8.64
N SER A 225 8.52 2.09 -8.50
CA SER A 225 8.01 2.92 -9.60
C SER A 225 8.92 2.99 -10.85
N PRO A 226 10.26 2.89 -10.80
CA PRO A 226 11.08 2.85 -12.01
C PRO A 226 10.75 1.64 -12.91
N GLU A 227 10.56 0.47 -12.30
CA GLU A 227 10.26 -0.77 -13.02
C GLU A 227 8.87 -0.76 -13.65
N PHE A 228 7.86 -0.28 -12.91
CA PHE A 228 6.50 -0.14 -13.43
C PHE A 228 6.40 0.88 -14.57
N ARG A 229 7.26 1.91 -14.59
CA ARG A 229 7.36 2.83 -15.74
C ARG A 229 7.99 2.17 -16.95
N ARG A 230 9.00 1.33 -16.74
CA ARG A 230 9.72 0.63 -17.82
C ARG A 230 8.88 -0.48 -18.45
N ARG A 231 8.17 -1.26 -17.63
CA ARG A 231 7.47 -2.49 -18.05
C ARG A 231 5.98 -2.51 -17.64
N PRO A 232 5.19 -1.47 -17.94
CA PRO A 232 3.82 -1.35 -17.45
C PRO A 232 2.90 -2.48 -17.96
N ARG A 233 3.13 -2.98 -19.18
CA ARG A 233 2.33 -4.07 -19.77
C ARG A 233 2.59 -5.43 -19.10
N GLU A 234 3.75 -5.59 -18.47
CA GLU A 234 4.16 -6.84 -17.83
C GLU A 234 3.80 -6.88 -16.34
N LEU A 235 3.74 -5.72 -15.68
CA LEU A 235 3.67 -5.62 -14.21
C LEU A 235 2.29 -5.19 -13.68
N PHE A 236 1.43 -4.61 -14.52
CA PHE A 236 0.06 -4.29 -14.15
C PHE A 236 -0.94 -5.36 -14.59
N SER A 237 -2.02 -5.48 -13.84
CA SER A 237 -3.20 -6.24 -14.23
C SER A 237 -3.96 -5.55 -15.37
N GLU A 238 -5.05 -6.16 -15.84
CA GLU A 238 -5.89 -5.63 -16.92
C GLU A 238 -6.44 -4.22 -16.64
N ASP A 239 -6.65 -3.88 -15.36
CA ASP A 239 -7.12 -2.56 -14.94
C ASP A 239 -6.08 -1.45 -15.09
N ARG A 240 -4.81 -1.82 -15.37
CA ARG A 240 -3.64 -0.93 -15.48
C ARG A 240 -3.44 -0.03 -14.25
N PHE A 241 -3.92 -0.49 -13.09
CA PHE A 241 -3.87 0.20 -11.82
C PHE A 241 -3.21 -0.68 -10.76
N HIS A 242 -3.70 -1.90 -10.57
CA HIS A 242 -3.14 -2.83 -9.60
C HIS A 242 -2.04 -3.69 -10.25
N PRO A 243 -1.01 -4.08 -9.49
CA PRO A 243 -0.05 -5.08 -9.94
C PRO A 243 -0.74 -6.39 -10.33
N ASN A 244 -0.19 -7.08 -11.33
CA ASN A 244 -0.45 -8.50 -11.51
C ASN A 244 0.51 -9.33 -10.65
N GLY A 245 0.48 -10.66 -10.77
CA GLY A 245 1.39 -11.52 -9.99
C GLY A 245 2.87 -11.22 -10.18
N ALA A 246 3.31 -10.90 -11.41
CA ALA A 246 4.71 -10.52 -11.67
C ALA A 246 5.06 -9.17 -11.01
N GLY A 247 4.13 -8.21 -11.02
CA GLY A 247 4.26 -6.95 -10.29
C GLY A 247 4.33 -7.15 -8.77
N TYR A 248 3.51 -8.04 -8.21
CA TYR A 248 3.57 -8.41 -6.79
C TYR A 248 4.86 -9.13 -6.42
N GLU A 249 5.38 -10.00 -7.29
CA GLU A 249 6.66 -10.68 -7.06
C GLU A 249 7.82 -9.68 -7.04
N LEU A 250 7.83 -8.71 -7.94
CA LEU A 250 8.80 -7.62 -7.93
C LEU A 250 8.71 -6.80 -6.63
N ALA A 251 7.49 -6.44 -6.21
CA ALA A 251 7.30 -5.71 -4.96
C ALA A 251 7.77 -6.52 -3.75
N ALA A 252 7.45 -7.81 -3.70
CA ALA A 252 7.84 -8.71 -2.62
C ALA A 252 9.37 -8.84 -2.50
N LYS A 253 10.11 -8.89 -3.62
CA LYS A 253 11.59 -8.92 -3.61
C LYS A 253 12.20 -7.73 -2.87
N VAL A 254 11.57 -6.56 -2.97
CA VAL A 254 12.01 -5.33 -2.29
C VAL A 254 11.61 -5.32 -0.81
N MET A 255 10.45 -5.89 -0.47
CA MET A 255 9.93 -5.91 0.90
C MET A 255 10.56 -7.02 1.77
N LEU A 256 11.02 -8.12 1.15
CA LEU A 256 11.46 -9.31 1.88
C LEU A 256 12.68 -9.05 2.76
N GLY A 257 13.67 -8.26 2.28
CA GLY A 257 14.84 -7.87 3.07
C GLY A 257 14.44 -7.17 4.38
N PRO A 258 13.73 -6.03 4.31
CA PRO A 258 13.21 -5.33 5.48
C PRO A 258 12.35 -6.20 6.42
N LEU A 259 11.55 -7.12 5.87
CA LEU A 259 10.77 -8.07 6.68
C LEU A 259 11.65 -9.08 7.41
N CYS A 260 12.72 -9.57 6.75
CA CYS A 260 13.69 -10.46 7.39
C CYS A 260 14.51 -9.72 8.46
N ASP A 261 14.92 -8.48 8.20
CA ASP A 261 15.60 -7.62 9.18
C ASP A 261 14.73 -7.40 10.41
N ALA A 262 13.46 -7.05 10.20
CA ALA A 262 12.47 -6.84 11.25
C ALA A 262 12.20 -8.12 12.06
N ALA A 263 12.21 -9.29 11.41
CA ALA A 263 12.07 -10.58 12.07
C ALA A 263 13.37 -11.09 12.76
N GLY A 264 14.45 -10.30 12.76
CA GLY A 264 15.73 -10.68 13.37
C GLY A 264 16.49 -11.78 12.62
N LEU A 265 16.24 -11.95 11.32
CA LEU A 265 16.82 -13.02 10.51
C LEU A 265 18.16 -12.65 9.84
N SER A 266 18.60 -11.40 9.94
CA SER A 266 19.66 -10.84 9.10
C SER A 266 21.10 -11.12 9.53
N GLY A 267 21.30 -12.13 10.38
CA GLY A 267 22.61 -12.67 10.74
C GLY A 267 22.84 -14.13 10.32
N ARG A 268 21.85 -14.81 9.71
CA ARG A 268 21.95 -16.25 9.37
C ARG A 268 22.47 -16.55 7.95
N GLY A 269 22.85 -15.52 7.18
CA GLY A 269 23.12 -15.63 5.74
C GLY A 269 24.57 -15.57 5.26
N GLU A 270 25.57 -15.37 6.13
CA GLU A 270 26.98 -15.27 5.70
C GLU A 270 27.80 -16.57 5.80
N LEU A 271 27.19 -17.71 6.15
CA LEU A 271 27.89 -18.99 6.20
C LEU A 271 27.38 -19.96 5.13
N THR A 272 27.82 -19.79 3.89
CA THR A 272 28.24 -20.87 2.96
C THR A 272 28.44 -20.36 1.53
N HIS A 273 29.64 -19.86 1.25
CA HIS A 273 30.30 -20.13 -0.02
C HIS A 273 31.79 -20.33 0.28
N ARG A 274 32.17 -21.60 0.47
CA ARG A 274 33.50 -22.12 0.16
C ARG A 274 33.36 -23.03 -1.04
#